data_AF-A0A9D7V253-F1
#
_entry.id   AF-A0A9D7V253-F1
#
_cell.length_a   1.000
_cell.length_b   1.000
_cell.length_c   1.000
_cell.angle_alpha   90.00
_cell.angle_beta   90.00
_cell.angle_gamma   90.00
#
_symmetry.space_group_name_H-M   'P 1'
#
loop_
_entity.id
_entity.type
_entity.pdbx_description
1 polymer ?
#
loop_
_entity_poly.entity_id
_entity_poly.type
_entity_poly.pdbx_seq_one_letter_code
_entity_poly.pdbx_strand_id
1 'polypeptide(L)'
;MKSKLQTQSDVLVRDIIYFDLEKTISIASQLEGGLRQEMQSIIESENRVETRFEVGVPKLVGSDAEKSKADRTSQSETKIAHHDLLVRVEEILFERGGALDLNTSIAQLGEDIEQVRSQLSQTMYVRVEGWALVQDYNQVKKLMKSLKPLQEFASRASLHQLAEMPEYKELLAQIENLKERLKHVKDAREKKQIRDGLHELEKTKQQLDDSTKQEWLPDWQIEGIETLIDSFMPNRIILRLFPLSKEPQFQIVANLKRGSFIDKDIDNFLFAYSSQPNVKLSVIGLITSIPDVEGHPFFPLQNDNRDASNPNDLLSIETAFDEVFNVLVNIEQIGRFSSYPNVTIYPLALYRTIQGKD
;
A
#
# COMPACT_ATOMS: atom_id res chain seq x y z
N MET A 1 -11.81 -54.15 18.60
CA MET A 1 -12.12 -52.87 19.28
C MET A 1 -11.97 -51.75 18.26
N LYS A 2 -13.09 -51.12 17.89
CA LYS A 2 -13.13 -49.98 16.96
C LYS A 2 -12.66 -48.73 17.71
N SER A 3 -11.49 -48.21 17.38
CA SER A 3 -11.04 -46.89 17.81
C SER A 3 -11.69 -45.84 16.91
N LYS A 4 -12.71 -45.16 17.43
CA LYS A 4 -13.27 -43.95 16.83
C LYS A 4 -12.20 -42.86 16.90
N LEU A 5 -11.60 -42.53 15.77
CA LEU A 5 -10.97 -41.22 15.57
C LEU A 5 -12.10 -40.20 15.52
N GLN A 6 -12.27 -39.47 16.63
CA GLN A 6 -13.03 -38.22 16.63
C GLN A 6 -12.23 -37.22 15.79
N THR A 7 -12.76 -36.87 14.62
CA THR A 7 -12.39 -35.66 13.89
C THR A 7 -12.77 -34.47 14.76
N GLN A 8 -11.78 -33.87 15.44
CA GLN A 8 -11.88 -32.50 15.94
C GLN A 8 -12.20 -31.61 14.73
N SER A 9 -13.36 -30.96 14.75
CA SER A 9 -13.72 -29.96 13.75
C SER A 9 -13.05 -28.65 14.17
N ASP A 10 -11.93 -28.32 13.56
CA ASP A 10 -11.27 -27.02 13.76
C ASP A 10 -12.25 -25.89 13.37
N VAL A 11 -12.53 -24.97 14.30
CA VAL A 11 -13.33 -23.79 13.99
C VAL A 11 -12.46 -22.82 13.20
N LEU A 12 -12.80 -22.65 11.92
CA LEU A 12 -12.19 -21.67 11.02
C LEU A 12 -13.00 -20.36 11.07
N VAL A 13 -12.46 -19.35 11.76
CA VAL A 13 -13.03 -18.01 11.79
C VAL A 13 -12.33 -17.14 10.75
N ARG A 14 -13.11 -16.44 9.93
CA ARG A 14 -12.59 -15.46 8.96
C ARG A 14 -12.84 -14.04 9.48
N ASP A 15 -11.77 -13.34 9.80
CA ASP A 15 -11.80 -11.94 10.18
C ASP A 15 -11.64 -11.06 8.94
N ILE A 16 -12.75 -10.52 8.43
CA ILE A 16 -12.80 -9.76 7.17
C ILE A 16 -12.28 -8.34 7.40
N ILE A 17 -11.26 -7.98 6.64
CA ILE A 17 -10.55 -6.69 6.71
C ILE A 17 -11.01 -5.76 5.58
N TYR A 18 -11.15 -6.31 4.38
CA TYR A 18 -11.58 -5.62 3.17
C TYR A 18 -12.63 -6.44 2.44
N PHE A 19 -13.67 -5.78 1.93
CA PHE A 19 -14.70 -6.40 1.11
C PHE A 19 -15.25 -5.41 0.07
N ASP A 20 -15.06 -5.72 -1.21
CA ASP A 20 -15.69 -4.99 -2.32
C ASP A 20 -17.13 -5.49 -2.51
N LEU A 21 -18.03 -4.96 -1.68
CA LEU A 21 -19.44 -5.35 -1.65
C LEU A 21 -20.10 -5.18 -3.02
N GLU A 22 -19.97 -4.00 -3.63
CA GLU A 22 -20.59 -3.69 -4.94
C GLU A 22 -20.17 -4.70 -6.01
N LYS A 23 -18.87 -4.99 -6.10
CA LYS A 23 -18.36 -5.96 -7.09
C LYS A 23 -18.84 -7.37 -6.77
N THR A 24 -18.84 -7.76 -5.49
CA THR A 24 -19.25 -9.09 -5.07
C THR A 24 -20.74 -9.33 -5.34
N ILE A 25 -21.60 -8.34 -5.06
CA ILE A 25 -23.01 -8.33 -5.42
C ILE A 25 -23.19 -8.48 -6.94
N SER A 26 -22.45 -7.70 -7.73
CA SER A 26 -22.50 -7.80 -9.19
C SER A 26 -22.14 -9.22 -9.68
N ILE A 27 -21.13 -9.85 -9.09
CA ILE A 27 -20.73 -11.22 -9.44
C ILE A 27 -21.81 -12.22 -9.03
N ALA A 28 -22.31 -12.14 -7.80
CA ALA A 28 -23.37 -13.00 -7.28
C ALA A 28 -24.60 -13.00 -8.21
N SER A 29 -25.06 -11.81 -8.66
CA SER A 29 -26.20 -11.72 -9.58
C SER A 29 -26.01 -12.45 -10.90
N GLN A 30 -24.79 -12.45 -11.44
CA GLN A 30 -24.45 -13.08 -12.71
C GLN A 30 -24.34 -14.60 -12.54
N LEU A 31 -23.74 -15.05 -11.43
CA LEU A 31 -23.55 -16.47 -11.14
C LEU A 31 -24.87 -17.19 -10.82
N GLU A 32 -25.79 -16.50 -10.15
CA GLU A 32 -27.09 -17.04 -9.72
C GLU A 32 -28.23 -16.81 -10.73
N GLY A 33 -27.92 -16.27 -11.92
CA GLY A 33 -28.90 -16.15 -13.00
C GLY A 33 -29.94 -15.05 -12.80
N GLY A 34 -29.59 -13.96 -12.11
CA GLY A 34 -30.47 -12.80 -11.96
C GLY A 34 -31.47 -12.89 -10.79
N LEU A 35 -31.04 -13.39 -9.64
CA LEU A 35 -31.82 -13.37 -8.39
C LEU A 35 -31.96 -11.95 -7.83
N ARG A 36 -32.84 -11.17 -8.47
CA ARG A 36 -33.18 -9.79 -8.10
C ARG A 36 -33.85 -9.65 -6.73
N GLN A 37 -34.45 -10.71 -6.16
CA GLN A 37 -35.23 -10.60 -4.92
C GLN A 37 -34.41 -10.80 -3.63
N GLU A 38 -33.47 -11.76 -3.57
CA GLU A 38 -32.63 -11.97 -2.37
C GLU A 38 -31.57 -10.84 -2.24
N MET A 39 -30.93 -10.46 -3.34
CA MET A 39 -29.93 -9.38 -3.34
C MET A 39 -30.52 -7.99 -3.03
N GLN A 40 -31.76 -7.74 -3.42
CA GLN A 40 -32.44 -6.48 -3.12
C GLN A 40 -32.71 -6.35 -1.62
N SER A 41 -32.89 -7.45 -0.88
CA SER A 41 -32.97 -7.42 0.59
C SER A 41 -31.64 -7.10 1.28
N ILE A 42 -30.50 -7.47 0.68
CA ILE A 42 -29.14 -7.12 1.16
C ILE A 42 -28.81 -5.65 0.88
N ILE A 43 -29.25 -5.12 -0.26
CA ILE A 43 -29.10 -3.70 -0.61
C ILE A 43 -30.07 -2.82 0.20
N GLU A 44 -31.29 -3.31 0.44
CA GLU A 44 -32.28 -2.63 1.26
C GLU A 44 -31.93 -2.66 2.75
N SER A 45 -31.20 -3.67 3.26
CA SER A 45 -30.72 -3.66 4.65
C SER A 45 -29.63 -2.63 4.93
N GLU A 46 -28.83 -2.23 3.93
CA GLU A 46 -27.92 -1.08 4.05
C GLU A 46 -28.66 0.28 4.10
N ASN A 47 -29.86 0.38 3.51
CA ASN A 47 -30.62 1.64 3.42
C ASN A 47 -31.90 1.69 4.28
N ARG A 48 -32.33 0.58 4.88
CA ARG A 48 -33.48 0.48 5.78
C ARG A 48 -33.21 -0.59 6.84
N VAL A 49 -33.08 -0.11 8.07
CA VAL A 49 -33.23 -0.87 9.30
C VAL A 49 -34.63 -1.48 9.32
N GLU A 50 -34.80 -2.72 8.87
CA GLU A 50 -35.90 -3.58 9.28
C GLU A 50 -35.55 -5.06 9.03
N THR A 51 -35.25 -5.73 10.14
CA THR A 51 -34.80 -7.11 10.26
C THR A 51 -35.91 -8.10 9.90
N ARG A 52 -35.67 -8.98 8.93
CA ARG A 52 -36.37 -10.29 8.80
C ARG A 52 -35.43 -11.38 8.28
N PHE A 53 -34.58 -11.89 9.16
CA PHE A 53 -34.08 -13.26 9.05
C PHE A 53 -34.05 -13.88 10.45
N GLU A 54 -34.87 -14.91 10.65
CA GLU A 54 -34.92 -15.73 11.86
C GLU A 54 -33.75 -16.73 11.87
N VAL A 55 -32.55 -16.28 12.23
CA VAL A 55 -31.47 -17.19 12.66
C VAL A 55 -30.75 -16.58 13.86
N GLY A 56 -31.14 -17.03 15.06
CA GLY A 56 -30.30 -17.15 16.26
C GLY A 56 -29.32 -16.04 16.64
N VAL A 57 -29.74 -14.76 16.73
CA VAL A 57 -28.92 -13.72 17.40
C VAL A 57 -29.22 -13.73 18.91
N PRO A 58 -28.21 -13.88 19.81
CA PRO A 58 -28.45 -13.86 21.25
C PRO A 58 -28.87 -12.46 21.71
N LYS A 59 -30.13 -12.34 22.15
CA LYS A 59 -30.69 -11.10 22.73
C LYS A 59 -30.05 -10.81 24.09
N LEU A 60 -29.02 -9.95 24.10
CA LEU A 60 -28.47 -9.34 25.31
C LEU A 60 -29.39 -8.19 25.77
N VAL A 61 -30.28 -8.50 26.71
CA VAL A 61 -31.17 -7.54 27.40
C VAL A 61 -30.38 -6.75 28.43
N GLY A 62 -30.52 -5.41 28.41
CA GLY A 62 -30.03 -4.51 29.46
C GLY A 62 -30.18 -3.05 29.06
N SER A 63 -31.06 -2.32 29.76
CA SER A 63 -31.45 -0.92 29.60
C SER A 63 -30.29 0.07 29.85
N ASP A 64 -30.42 1.28 29.28
CA ASP A 64 -29.61 2.51 29.50
C ASP A 64 -28.32 2.73 28.67
N ALA A 65 -28.32 2.40 27.36
CA ALA A 65 -27.23 2.78 26.45
C ALA A 65 -27.68 2.89 24.97
N GLU A 66 -28.70 3.71 24.67
CA GLU A 66 -29.38 3.66 23.35
C GLU A 66 -28.60 4.26 22.17
N LYS A 67 -27.71 5.24 22.37
CA LYS A 67 -26.97 5.83 21.24
C LYS A 67 -25.72 5.04 20.81
N SER A 68 -25.05 4.34 21.72
CA SER A 68 -23.87 3.52 21.38
C SER A 68 -24.23 2.09 20.96
N LYS A 69 -25.45 1.62 21.26
CA LYS A 69 -25.90 0.28 20.88
C LYS A 69 -26.36 0.21 19.43
N ALA A 70 -27.05 1.23 18.92
CA ALA A 70 -27.52 1.27 17.53
C ALA A 70 -26.35 1.18 16.53
N ASP A 71 -25.27 1.94 16.75
CA ASP A 71 -24.06 1.90 15.91
C ASP A 71 -23.33 0.55 16.00
N ARG A 72 -23.36 -0.12 17.16
CA ARG A 72 -22.73 -1.44 17.33
C ARG A 72 -23.57 -2.56 16.71
N THR A 73 -24.90 -2.43 16.75
CA THR A 73 -25.79 -3.42 16.11
C THR A 73 -25.74 -3.29 14.60
N SER A 74 -25.76 -2.08 14.05
CA SER A 74 -25.65 -1.85 12.60
C SER A 74 -24.32 -2.36 12.03
N GLN A 75 -23.20 -2.07 12.70
CA GLN A 75 -21.89 -2.59 12.27
C GLN A 75 -21.82 -4.13 12.34
N SER A 76 -22.44 -4.75 13.33
CA SER A 76 -22.48 -6.21 13.45
C SER A 76 -23.33 -6.85 12.35
N GLU A 77 -24.48 -6.26 12.02
CA GLU A 77 -25.38 -6.73 10.96
C GLU A 77 -24.71 -6.63 9.58
N THR A 78 -24.02 -5.52 9.29
CA THR A 78 -23.23 -5.36 8.06
C THR A 78 -22.11 -6.41 7.97
N LYS A 79 -21.40 -6.69 9.06
CA LYS A 79 -20.33 -7.71 9.07
C LYS A 79 -20.85 -9.12 8.81
N ILE A 80 -22.03 -9.48 9.34
CA ILE A 80 -22.69 -10.77 9.08
C ILE A 80 -23.04 -10.88 7.59
N ALA A 81 -23.67 -9.86 7.02
CA ALA A 81 -24.05 -9.85 5.60
C ALA A 81 -22.84 -10.00 4.66
N HIS A 82 -21.70 -9.36 5.00
CA HIS A 82 -20.48 -9.49 4.23
C HIS A 82 -19.91 -10.91 4.25
N HIS A 83 -19.95 -11.57 5.41
CA HIS A 83 -19.45 -12.92 5.57
C HIS A 83 -20.27 -13.92 4.74
N ASP A 84 -21.61 -13.87 4.87
CA ASP A 84 -22.50 -14.79 4.17
C ASP A 84 -22.38 -14.65 2.66
N LEU A 85 -22.33 -13.40 2.16
CA LEU A 85 -22.18 -13.14 0.73
C LEU A 85 -20.82 -13.64 0.20
N LEU A 86 -19.74 -13.41 0.94
CA LEU A 86 -18.41 -13.87 0.56
C LEU A 86 -18.35 -15.40 0.47
N VAL A 87 -18.87 -16.10 1.48
CA VAL A 87 -18.90 -17.57 1.51
C VAL A 87 -19.68 -18.10 0.32
N ARG A 88 -20.89 -17.56 0.07
CA ARG A 88 -21.74 -18.01 -1.04
C ARG A 88 -21.10 -17.79 -2.40
N VAL A 89 -20.47 -16.64 -2.64
CA VAL A 89 -19.76 -16.37 -3.89
C VAL A 89 -18.54 -17.27 -4.04
N GLU A 90 -17.76 -17.48 -2.97
CA GLU A 90 -16.63 -18.41 -2.99
C GLU A 90 -17.08 -19.82 -3.37
N GLU A 91 -18.10 -20.37 -2.70
CA GLU A 91 -18.64 -21.71 -2.96
C GLU A 91 -19.01 -21.88 -4.44
N ILE A 92 -19.79 -20.97 -5.00
CA ILE A 92 -20.22 -21.06 -6.40
C ILE A 92 -19.01 -20.99 -7.36
N LEU A 93 -18.03 -20.14 -7.07
CA LEU A 93 -16.83 -20.00 -7.90
C LEU A 93 -15.98 -21.28 -7.87
N PHE A 94 -15.81 -21.90 -6.70
CA PHE A 94 -15.04 -23.14 -6.55
C PHE A 94 -15.78 -24.35 -7.14
N GLU A 95 -17.07 -24.51 -6.87
CA GLU A 95 -17.88 -25.62 -7.40
C GLU A 95 -17.93 -25.65 -8.93
N ARG A 96 -17.93 -24.47 -9.55
CA ARG A 96 -17.93 -24.33 -11.03
C ARG A 96 -16.53 -24.35 -11.64
N GLY A 97 -15.47 -24.53 -10.85
CA GLY A 97 -14.08 -24.51 -11.31
C GLY A 97 -13.60 -23.14 -11.82
N GLY A 98 -14.30 -22.06 -11.45
CA GLY A 98 -13.92 -20.69 -11.82
C GLY A 98 -12.85 -20.07 -10.92
N ALA A 99 -12.66 -20.62 -9.72
CA ALA A 99 -11.63 -20.22 -8.75
C ALA A 99 -10.60 -21.33 -8.49
N LEU A 100 -9.35 -20.90 -8.30
CA LEU A 100 -8.24 -21.74 -7.84
C LEU A 100 -7.88 -21.41 -6.40
N ASP A 101 -7.63 -22.44 -5.58
CA ASP A 101 -6.98 -22.27 -4.29
C ASP A 101 -5.48 -22.49 -4.46
N LEU A 102 -4.74 -21.39 -4.53
CA LEU A 102 -3.33 -21.42 -4.88
C LEU A 102 -2.50 -22.14 -3.80
N ASN A 103 -2.85 -22.05 -2.53
CA ASN A 103 -2.10 -22.72 -1.46
C ASN A 103 -2.22 -24.24 -1.54
N THR A 104 -3.38 -24.74 -1.96
CA THR A 104 -3.59 -26.16 -2.23
C THR A 104 -2.75 -26.61 -3.43
N SER A 105 -2.71 -25.82 -4.51
CA SER A 105 -1.85 -26.11 -5.67
C SER A 105 -0.35 -26.09 -5.31
N ILE A 106 0.11 -25.12 -4.52
CA ILE A 106 1.51 -25.04 -4.03
C ILE A 106 1.87 -26.27 -3.18
N ALA A 107 0.96 -26.73 -2.32
CA ALA A 107 1.19 -27.92 -1.49
C ALA A 107 1.35 -29.20 -2.32
N GLN A 108 0.72 -29.28 -3.50
CA GLN A 108 0.78 -30.43 -4.40
C GLN A 108 1.97 -30.37 -5.37
N LEU A 109 2.24 -29.21 -5.94
CA LEU A 109 3.22 -29.01 -7.02
C LEU A 109 4.60 -28.55 -6.51
N GLY A 110 4.65 -27.99 -5.31
CA GLY A 110 5.83 -27.30 -4.77
C GLY A 110 5.82 -25.80 -5.07
N GLU A 111 6.90 -25.12 -4.69
CA GLU A 111 7.06 -23.66 -4.84
C GLU A 111 7.74 -23.27 -6.15
N ASP A 112 7.39 -23.92 -7.27
CA ASP A 112 7.91 -23.56 -8.60
C ASP A 112 7.05 -22.46 -9.26
N ILE A 113 7.69 -21.34 -9.62
CA ILE A 113 7.01 -20.15 -10.14
C ILE A 113 6.28 -20.44 -11.46
N GLU A 114 6.90 -21.17 -12.38
CA GLU A 114 6.34 -21.42 -13.71
C GLU A 114 5.12 -22.35 -13.63
N GLN A 115 5.19 -23.39 -12.80
CA GLN A 115 4.06 -24.28 -12.55
C GLN A 115 2.89 -23.55 -11.90
N VAL A 116 3.16 -22.73 -10.88
CA VAL A 116 2.15 -21.90 -10.22
C VAL A 116 1.47 -20.96 -11.20
N ARG A 117 2.25 -20.27 -12.05
CA ARG A 117 1.70 -19.34 -13.05
C ARG A 117 0.88 -20.04 -14.12
N SER A 118 1.31 -21.23 -14.55
CA SER A 118 0.56 -22.07 -15.51
C SER A 118 -0.80 -22.50 -14.97
N GLN A 119 -0.93 -22.77 -13.67
CA GLN A 119 -2.23 -23.03 -13.04
C GLN A 119 -3.10 -21.78 -13.00
N LEU A 120 -2.52 -20.62 -12.67
CA LEU A 120 -3.24 -19.36 -12.58
C LEU A 120 -3.81 -18.93 -13.94
N SER A 121 -3.13 -19.19 -15.05
CA SER A 121 -3.61 -18.84 -16.39
C SER A 121 -4.85 -19.63 -16.84
N GLN A 122 -5.17 -20.73 -16.17
CA GLN A 122 -6.33 -21.58 -16.47
C GLN A 122 -7.59 -21.19 -15.70
N THR A 123 -7.51 -20.20 -14.80
CA THR A 123 -8.63 -19.80 -13.93
C THR A 123 -8.86 -18.30 -13.95
N MET A 124 -10.07 -17.88 -13.58
CA MET A 124 -10.42 -16.46 -13.54
C MET A 124 -10.22 -15.88 -12.15
N TYR A 125 -10.49 -16.65 -11.11
CA TYR A 125 -10.37 -16.22 -9.73
C TYR A 125 -9.29 -17.02 -9.01
N VAL A 126 -8.64 -16.39 -8.05
CA VAL A 126 -7.68 -17.03 -7.16
C VAL A 126 -7.98 -16.69 -5.73
N ARG A 127 -7.98 -17.70 -4.86
CA ARG A 127 -7.80 -17.56 -3.43
C ARG A 127 -6.36 -17.88 -3.08
N VAL A 128 -5.71 -16.99 -2.34
CA VAL A 128 -4.32 -17.16 -1.92
C VAL A 128 -4.10 -16.59 -0.53
N GLU A 129 -3.40 -17.36 0.28
CA GLU A 129 -2.85 -16.99 1.57
C GLU A 129 -1.33 -16.83 1.46
N GLY A 130 -0.81 -15.75 2.03
CA GLY A 130 0.63 -15.48 2.04
C GLY A 130 0.99 -14.41 3.05
N TRP A 131 2.30 -14.17 3.19
CA TRP A 131 2.77 -13.00 3.95
C TRP A 131 2.31 -11.74 3.25
N ALA A 132 1.75 -10.79 3.98
CA ALA A 132 1.17 -9.58 3.39
C ALA A 132 2.00 -8.33 3.70
N LEU A 133 2.19 -7.49 2.70
CA LEU A 133 2.72 -6.13 2.82
C LEU A 133 1.69 -5.16 2.24
N VAL A 134 1.31 -4.16 3.03
CA VAL A 134 0.37 -3.11 2.60
C VAL A 134 1.11 -1.79 2.47
N GLN A 135 1.03 -1.18 1.29
CA GLN A 135 1.70 0.08 0.97
C GLN A 135 0.65 1.17 0.71
N ASP A 136 0.63 2.20 1.55
CA ASP A 136 -0.21 3.38 1.35
C ASP A 136 0.65 4.56 0.86
N TYR A 137 0.40 5.00 -0.38
CA TYR A 137 1.13 6.14 -0.97
C TYR A 137 0.82 7.49 -0.31
N ASN A 138 -0.37 7.66 0.28
CA ASN A 138 -0.67 8.83 1.09
C ASN A 138 0.14 8.81 2.38
N GLN A 139 0.39 7.64 2.97
CA GLN A 139 1.27 7.52 4.14
C GLN A 139 2.71 7.86 3.77
N VAL A 140 3.22 7.38 2.63
CA VAL A 140 4.54 7.77 2.11
C VAL A 140 4.63 9.29 1.98
N LYS A 141 3.64 9.94 1.37
CA LYS A 141 3.57 11.40 1.25
C LYS A 141 3.56 12.10 2.63
N LYS A 142 2.79 11.61 3.61
CA LYS A 142 2.81 12.13 4.99
C LYS A 142 4.21 12.02 5.61
N LEU A 143 4.88 10.87 5.46
CA LEU A 143 6.24 10.64 5.97
C LEU A 143 7.26 11.57 5.31
N MET A 144 7.19 11.73 3.99
CA MET A 144 8.07 12.64 3.25
C MET A 144 7.96 14.09 3.73
N LYS A 145 6.73 14.57 4.02
CA LYS A 145 6.51 15.90 4.58
C LYS A 145 7.10 16.07 5.98
N SER A 146 7.13 14.99 6.77
CA SER A 146 7.72 15.01 8.11
C SER A 146 9.25 14.98 8.11
N LEU A 147 9.86 14.64 6.97
CA LEU A 147 11.31 14.47 6.84
C LEU A 147 12.06 15.78 7.10
N LYS A 148 11.58 16.90 6.55
CA LYS A 148 12.22 18.21 6.72
C LYS A 148 12.22 18.70 8.18
N PRO A 149 11.09 18.69 8.91
CA PRO A 149 11.11 18.96 10.35
C PRO A 149 12.06 18.04 11.15
N LEU A 150 12.12 16.76 10.80
CA LEU A 150 13.02 15.80 11.46
C LEU A 150 14.49 16.09 11.15
N GLN A 151 14.81 16.47 9.92
CA GLN A 151 16.13 16.88 9.49
C GLN A 151 16.59 18.15 10.23
N GLU A 152 15.71 19.15 10.37
CA GLU A 152 15.97 20.36 11.14
C GLU A 152 16.21 20.03 12.61
N PHE A 153 15.40 19.13 13.19
CA PHE A 153 15.57 18.68 14.56
C PHE A 153 16.91 17.96 14.77
N ALA A 154 17.26 17.02 13.88
CA ALA A 154 18.54 16.30 13.93
C ALA A 154 19.73 17.26 13.81
N SER A 155 19.65 18.23 12.89
CA SER A 155 20.69 19.25 12.73
C SER A 155 20.83 20.13 13.99
N ARG A 156 19.72 20.51 14.63
CA ARG A 156 19.73 21.26 15.90
C ARG A 156 20.32 20.44 17.05
N ALA A 157 19.99 19.15 17.13
CA ALA A 157 20.54 18.25 18.14
C ALA A 157 22.06 18.10 17.99
N SER A 158 22.54 17.90 16.77
CA SER A 158 23.97 17.83 16.44
C SER A 158 24.70 19.15 16.74
N LEU A 159 24.10 20.30 16.40
CA LEU A 159 24.65 21.62 16.73
C LEU A 159 24.72 21.85 18.25
N HIS A 160 23.70 21.44 19.00
CA HIS A 160 23.72 21.55 20.46
C HIS A 160 24.83 20.67 21.05
N GLN A 161 25.02 19.46 20.54
CA GLN A 161 26.10 18.58 20.97
C GLN A 161 27.48 19.18 20.67
N LEU A 162 27.66 19.76 19.47
CA LEU A 162 28.88 20.45 19.08
C LEU A 162 29.13 21.67 19.97
N ALA A 163 28.11 22.46 20.27
CA ALA A 163 28.19 23.65 21.12
C ALA A 163 28.64 23.33 22.55
N GLU A 164 28.37 22.12 23.05
CA GLU A 164 28.80 21.68 24.37
C GLU A 164 30.27 21.19 24.41
N MET A 165 30.89 20.91 23.25
CA MET A 165 32.27 20.45 23.19
C MET A 165 33.26 21.55 23.65
N PRO A 166 34.26 21.22 24.50
CA PRO A 166 35.26 22.18 24.97
C PRO A 166 36.00 22.90 23.83
N GLU A 167 36.41 22.15 22.80
CA GLU A 167 37.13 22.67 21.63
C GLU A 167 36.32 23.72 20.86
N TYR A 168 35.00 23.53 20.74
CA TYR A 168 34.11 24.48 20.09
C TYR A 168 33.87 25.73 20.95
N LYS A 169 33.74 25.57 22.28
CA LYS A 169 33.66 26.70 23.22
C LYS A 169 34.93 27.55 23.21
N GLU A 170 36.10 26.92 23.13
CA GLU A 170 37.38 27.61 22.97
C GLU A 170 37.47 28.37 21.64
N LEU A 171 37.03 27.74 20.53
CA LEU A 171 36.95 28.40 19.23
C LEU A 171 36.06 29.66 19.28
N LEU A 172 34.89 29.58 19.91
CA LEU A 172 34.00 30.73 20.10
C LEU A 172 34.64 31.83 20.95
N ALA A 173 35.34 31.45 22.04
CA ALA A 173 36.04 32.41 22.89
C ALA A 173 37.20 33.11 22.15
N GLN A 174 37.94 32.39 21.30
CA GLN A 174 39.00 32.95 20.46
C GLN A 174 38.44 33.96 19.44
N ILE A 175 37.32 33.60 18.79
CA ILE A 175 36.61 34.50 17.86
C ILE A 175 36.20 35.79 18.57
N GLU A 176 35.60 35.69 19.76
CA GLU A 176 35.13 36.87 20.50
C GLU A 176 36.29 37.75 20.98
N ASN A 177 37.38 37.14 21.48
CA ASN A 177 38.58 37.87 21.87
C ASN A 177 39.18 38.65 20.68
N LEU A 178 39.29 38.03 19.51
CA LEU A 178 39.77 38.71 18.31
C LEU A 178 38.83 39.83 17.85
N LYS A 179 37.51 39.64 17.95
CA LYS A 179 36.51 40.70 17.69
C LYS A 179 36.67 41.89 18.63
N GLU A 180 36.90 41.66 19.92
CA GLU A 180 37.17 42.72 20.89
C GLU A 180 38.49 43.43 20.61
N ARG A 181 39.58 42.69 20.38
CA ARG A 181 40.88 43.29 20.03
C ARG A 181 40.79 44.17 18.78
N LEU A 182 40.05 43.73 17.76
CA LEU A 182 39.85 44.50 16.53
C LEU A 182 39.21 45.89 16.77
N LYS A 183 38.39 46.05 17.81
CA LYS A 183 37.75 47.34 18.16
C LYS A 183 38.75 48.36 18.72
N HIS A 184 39.82 47.89 19.35
CA HIS A 184 40.77 48.75 20.07
C HIS A 184 42.09 49.01 19.33
N VAL A 185 42.38 48.25 18.26
CA VAL A 185 43.60 48.41 17.46
C VAL A 185 43.49 49.60 16.49
N LYS A 186 44.42 50.55 16.63
CA LYS A 186 44.54 51.75 15.78
C LYS A 186 45.51 51.57 14.61
N ASP A 187 46.47 50.64 14.71
CA ASP A 187 47.44 50.36 13.65
C ASP A 187 46.79 49.57 12.50
N ALA A 188 46.93 50.08 11.28
CA ALA A 188 46.36 49.48 10.07
C ALA A 188 46.94 48.09 9.74
N ARG A 189 48.22 47.82 10.05
CA ARG A 189 48.86 46.53 9.76
C ARG A 189 48.42 45.45 10.73
N GLU A 190 48.42 45.77 12.03
CA GLU A 190 47.96 44.87 13.09
C GLU A 190 46.46 44.57 12.94
N LYS A 191 45.66 45.57 12.55
CA LYS A 191 44.24 45.39 12.26
C LYS A 191 43.98 44.44 11.09
N LYS A 192 44.86 44.44 10.08
CA LYS A 192 44.78 43.49 8.95
C LYS A 192 45.06 42.06 9.41
N GLN A 193 46.13 41.84 10.18
CA GLN A 193 46.48 40.51 10.70
C GLN A 193 45.36 39.92 11.58
N ILE A 194 44.75 40.73 12.44
CA ILE A 194 43.63 40.30 13.28
C ILE A 194 42.39 39.95 12.44
N ARG A 195 42.11 40.71 11.37
CA ARG A 195 41.01 40.37 10.43
C ARG A 195 41.26 39.05 9.70
N ASP A 196 42.47 38.83 9.24
CA ASP A 196 42.81 37.62 8.49
C ASP A 196 42.66 36.38 9.40
N GLY A 197 43.15 36.45 10.64
CA GLY A 197 42.96 35.38 11.64
C GLY A 197 41.50 35.19 12.08
N LEU A 198 40.73 36.28 12.21
CA LEU A 198 39.30 36.20 12.50
C LEU A 198 38.54 35.49 11.37
N HIS A 199 38.85 35.82 10.12
CA HIS A 199 38.23 35.21 8.95
C HIS A 199 38.55 33.72 8.85
N GLU A 200 39.77 33.29 9.18
CA GLU A 200 40.12 31.87 9.25
C GLU A 200 39.30 31.12 10.32
N LEU A 201 39.20 31.67 11.52
CA LEU A 201 38.43 31.04 12.61
C LEU A 201 36.93 31.02 12.33
N GLU A 202 36.37 32.09 11.74
CA GLU A 202 34.97 32.12 11.30
C GLU A 202 34.71 31.10 10.19
N LYS A 203 35.67 30.89 9.27
CA LYS A 203 35.58 29.84 8.25
C LYS A 203 35.61 28.44 8.86
N THR A 204 36.48 28.19 9.84
CA THR A 204 36.52 26.90 10.56
C THR A 204 35.22 26.64 11.32
N LYS A 205 34.67 27.65 12.01
CA LYS A 205 33.36 27.55 12.66
C LYS A 205 32.26 27.21 11.64
N GLN A 206 32.24 27.92 10.51
CA GLN A 206 31.25 27.69 9.46
C GLN A 206 31.35 26.26 8.90
N GLN A 207 32.56 25.74 8.69
CA GLN A 207 32.77 24.36 8.25
C GLN A 207 32.28 23.32 9.27
N LEU A 208 32.50 23.56 10.56
CA LEU A 208 31.98 22.70 11.64
C LEU A 208 30.45 22.76 11.71
N ASP A 209 29.86 23.95 11.67
CA ASP A 209 28.40 24.11 11.65
C ASP A 209 27.79 23.44 10.42
N ASP A 210 28.39 23.60 9.24
CA ASP A 210 27.92 22.96 8.00
C ASP A 210 28.09 21.43 8.03
N SER A 211 29.12 20.90 8.71
CA SER A 211 29.30 19.45 8.88
C SER A 211 28.22 18.80 9.76
N THR A 212 27.53 19.59 10.59
CA THR A 212 26.41 19.11 11.42
C THR A 212 25.06 19.17 10.72
N LYS A 213 24.98 19.83 9.56
CA LYS A 213 23.76 19.83 8.74
C LYS A 213 23.61 18.45 8.13
N GLN A 214 22.63 17.71 8.63
CA GLN A 214 22.22 16.47 8.01
C GLN A 214 21.25 16.84 6.89
N GLU A 215 21.53 16.46 5.65
CA GLU A 215 20.58 16.56 4.56
C GLU A 215 20.25 15.14 4.10
N TRP A 216 19.06 14.67 4.46
CA TRP A 216 18.63 13.31 4.12
C TRP A 216 18.18 13.24 2.67
N LEU A 217 17.39 14.21 2.22
CA LEU A 217 16.95 14.36 0.84
C LEU A 217 16.81 15.87 0.51
N PRO A 218 17.31 16.33 -0.64
CA PRO A 218 17.06 17.68 -1.14
C PRO A 218 15.56 17.96 -1.34
N ASP A 219 15.12 19.20 -1.10
CA ASP A 219 13.72 19.63 -1.21
C ASP A 219 13.09 19.27 -2.58
N TRP A 220 13.82 19.44 -3.68
CA TRP A 220 13.32 19.13 -5.02
C TRP A 220 12.98 17.64 -5.22
N GLN A 221 13.65 16.73 -4.50
CA GLN A 221 13.36 15.30 -4.55
C GLN A 221 12.07 14.98 -3.80
N ILE A 222 11.85 15.63 -2.66
CA ILE A 222 10.60 15.51 -1.88
C ILE A 222 9.43 15.98 -2.74
N GLU A 223 9.56 17.15 -3.37
CA GLU A 223 8.55 17.73 -4.27
C GLU A 223 8.31 16.85 -5.50
N GLY A 224 9.37 16.32 -6.10
CA GLY A 224 9.29 15.41 -7.25
C GLY A 224 8.55 14.11 -6.94
N ILE A 225 8.84 13.49 -5.78
CA ILE A 225 8.16 12.28 -5.33
C ILE A 225 6.68 12.58 -5.01
N GLU A 226 6.39 13.71 -4.35
CA GLU A 226 5.00 14.12 -4.08
C GLU A 226 4.21 14.31 -5.39
N THR A 227 4.82 14.99 -6.37
CA THR A 227 4.21 15.20 -7.70
C THR A 227 3.94 13.88 -8.41
N LEU A 228 4.88 12.94 -8.35
CA LEU A 228 4.71 11.60 -8.93
C LEU A 228 3.55 10.84 -8.29
N ILE A 229 3.46 10.86 -6.96
CA ILE A 229 2.38 10.20 -6.21
C ILE A 229 1.03 10.84 -6.55
N ASP A 230 0.94 12.17 -6.52
CA ASP A 230 -0.31 12.89 -6.77
C ASP A 230 -0.79 12.72 -8.22
N SER A 231 0.13 12.59 -9.18
CA SER A 231 -0.20 12.45 -10.60
C SER A 231 -0.61 11.02 -10.99
N PHE A 232 0.12 10.01 -10.49
CA PHE A 232 -0.02 8.62 -11.00
C PHE A 232 -0.55 7.63 -9.97
N MET A 233 -0.41 7.92 -8.68
CA MET A 233 -0.77 7.00 -7.59
C MET A 233 -1.71 7.63 -6.53
N PRO A 234 -2.66 8.50 -6.89
CA PRO A 234 -3.48 9.19 -5.90
C PRO A 234 -4.34 8.19 -5.12
N ASN A 235 -4.29 8.29 -3.79
CA ASN A 235 -5.08 7.48 -2.87
C ASN A 235 -4.91 5.95 -3.01
N ARG A 236 -3.87 5.46 -3.70
CA ARG A 236 -3.65 4.03 -3.92
C ARG A 236 -3.17 3.34 -2.63
N ILE A 237 -3.75 2.19 -2.35
CA ILE A 237 -3.29 1.25 -1.33
C ILE A 237 -2.97 -0.06 -2.05
N ILE A 238 -1.70 -0.46 -2.03
CA ILE A 238 -1.24 -1.67 -2.71
C ILE A 238 -1.04 -2.78 -1.68
N LEU A 239 -1.71 -3.90 -1.89
CA LEU A 239 -1.45 -5.15 -1.20
C LEU A 239 -0.46 -5.97 -2.05
N ARG A 240 0.62 -6.42 -1.42
CA ARG A 240 1.53 -7.43 -1.96
C ARG A 240 1.47 -8.65 -1.06
N LEU A 241 1.11 -9.78 -1.64
CA LEU A 241 1.09 -11.08 -0.98
C LEU A 241 2.22 -11.95 -1.50
N PHE A 242 2.93 -12.59 -0.58
CA PHE A 242 4.04 -13.49 -0.84
C PHE A 242 3.63 -14.91 -0.44
N PRO A 243 3.04 -15.68 -1.38
CA PRO A 243 2.57 -17.04 -1.09
C PRO A 243 3.70 -18.08 -1.08
N LEU A 244 4.79 -17.83 -1.81
CA LEU A 244 5.96 -18.70 -1.88
C LEU A 244 7.00 -18.19 -0.88
N SER A 245 7.28 -18.98 0.16
CA SER A 245 8.23 -18.58 1.21
C SER A 245 9.68 -18.70 0.75
N LYS A 246 9.95 -19.57 -0.23
CA LYS A 246 11.29 -19.78 -0.82
C LYS A 246 11.57 -18.84 -1.99
N GLU A 247 10.51 -18.32 -2.62
CA GLU A 247 10.60 -17.50 -3.84
C GLU A 247 9.91 -16.13 -3.64
N PRO A 248 10.51 -15.21 -2.86
CA PRO A 248 9.90 -13.92 -2.52
C PRO A 248 9.75 -12.97 -3.73
N GLN A 249 10.37 -13.29 -4.86
CA GLN A 249 10.17 -12.56 -6.12
C GLN A 249 8.75 -12.75 -6.70
N PHE A 250 8.07 -13.85 -6.38
CA PHE A 250 6.70 -14.09 -6.83
C PHE A 250 5.70 -13.43 -5.88
N GLN A 251 4.91 -12.50 -6.42
CA GLN A 251 3.96 -11.73 -5.64
C GLN A 251 2.59 -11.74 -6.30
N ILE A 252 1.55 -11.81 -5.45
CA ILE A 252 0.19 -11.49 -5.84
C ILE A 252 -0.05 -10.04 -5.44
N VAL A 253 -0.32 -9.18 -6.42
CA VAL A 253 -0.45 -7.73 -6.23
C VAL A 253 -1.91 -7.33 -6.43
N ALA A 254 -2.43 -6.53 -5.51
CA ALA A 254 -3.81 -6.02 -5.59
C ALA A 254 -3.87 -4.55 -5.20
N ASN A 255 -4.76 -3.80 -5.84
CA ASN A 255 -5.09 -2.43 -5.43
C ASN A 255 -6.35 -2.44 -4.57
N LEU A 256 -6.25 -1.96 -3.33
CA LEU A 256 -7.34 -1.91 -2.36
C LEU A 256 -8.02 -0.54 -2.40
N LYS A 257 -9.34 -0.55 -2.60
CA LYS A 257 -10.17 0.65 -2.45
C LYS A 257 -10.30 1.06 -0.98
N ARG A 258 -10.01 2.32 -0.66
CA ARG A 258 -10.22 2.86 0.70
C ARG A 258 -11.65 2.70 1.22
N GLY A 259 -12.65 2.85 0.36
CA GLY A 259 -14.06 2.72 0.75
C GLY A 259 -14.53 1.30 1.05
N SER A 260 -13.72 0.29 0.76
CA SER A 260 -14.08 -1.13 0.89
C SER A 260 -13.43 -1.79 2.12
N PHE A 261 -12.75 -1.02 2.98
CA PHE A 261 -12.32 -1.52 4.28
C PHE A 261 -13.50 -1.62 5.24
N ILE A 262 -13.56 -2.70 6.01
CA ILE A 262 -14.62 -2.94 6.98
C ILE A 262 -14.54 -1.94 8.14
N ASP A 263 -13.32 -1.68 8.62
CA ASP A 263 -13.09 -0.73 9.67
C ASP A 263 -12.86 0.67 9.10
N LYS A 264 -13.49 1.67 9.72
CA LYS A 264 -13.38 3.08 9.30
C LYS A 264 -12.00 3.67 9.57
N ASP A 265 -11.26 3.09 10.52
CA ASP A 265 -9.91 3.53 10.89
C ASP A 265 -8.86 2.70 10.14
N ILE A 266 -8.64 3.07 8.88
CA ILE A 266 -7.66 2.44 8.00
C ILE A 266 -6.23 2.67 8.54
N ASP A 267 -5.98 3.77 9.25
CA ASP A 267 -4.64 4.09 9.76
C ASP A 267 -4.17 3.04 10.79
N ASN A 268 -5.07 2.52 11.64
CA ASN A 268 -4.75 1.41 12.55
C ASN A 268 -4.43 0.10 11.81
N PHE A 269 -5.17 -0.20 10.75
CA PHE A 269 -4.87 -1.35 9.89
C PHE A 269 -3.49 -1.18 9.24
N LEU A 270 -3.22 -0.03 8.64
CA LEU A 270 -1.91 0.24 8.04
C LEU A 270 -0.79 0.16 9.06
N PHE A 271 -0.99 0.64 10.29
CA PHE A 271 -0.02 0.48 11.37
C PHE A 271 0.27 -0.99 11.69
N ALA A 272 -0.76 -1.84 11.73
CA ALA A 272 -0.59 -3.25 12.06
C ALA A 272 0.07 -4.08 10.93
N TYR A 273 -0.06 -3.67 9.65
CA TYR A 273 0.29 -4.51 8.49
C TYR A 273 1.28 -3.89 7.47
N SER A 274 1.74 -2.64 7.63
CA SER A 274 2.53 -1.94 6.59
C SER A 274 4.06 -2.09 6.65
N SER A 275 4.65 -2.31 7.82
CA SER A 275 6.11 -2.17 7.98
C SER A 275 6.88 -3.48 7.79
N GLN A 276 6.34 -4.60 8.27
CA GLN A 276 6.92 -5.94 8.13
C GLN A 276 5.81 -7.00 8.15
N PRO A 277 5.77 -7.94 7.18
CA PRO A 277 4.80 -9.03 7.21
C PRO A 277 5.02 -9.94 8.42
N ASN A 278 4.16 -9.84 9.44
CA ASN A 278 4.22 -10.68 10.64
C ASN A 278 3.00 -11.62 10.76
N VAL A 279 2.01 -11.47 9.88
CA VAL A 279 0.79 -12.27 9.83
C VAL A 279 0.50 -12.62 8.37
N LYS A 280 0.03 -13.85 8.15
CA LYS A 280 -0.49 -14.26 6.84
C LYS A 280 -1.92 -13.75 6.65
N LEU A 281 -2.18 -13.20 5.47
CA LEU A 281 -3.52 -12.81 5.06
C LEU A 281 -3.95 -13.63 3.86
N SER A 282 -5.26 -13.83 3.74
CA SER A 282 -5.90 -14.51 2.62
C SER A 282 -6.64 -13.48 1.78
N VAL A 283 -6.45 -13.51 0.47
CA VAL A 283 -7.20 -12.72 -0.49
C VAL A 283 -7.94 -13.65 -1.44
N ILE A 284 -9.14 -13.26 -1.84
CA ILE A 284 -9.78 -13.76 -3.04
C ILE A 284 -9.96 -12.62 -4.03
N GLY A 285 -9.63 -12.87 -5.29
CA GLY A 285 -9.75 -11.86 -6.33
C GLY A 285 -9.81 -12.43 -7.73
N LEU A 286 -10.28 -11.59 -8.65
CA LEU A 286 -10.26 -11.85 -10.09
C LEU A 286 -8.85 -11.58 -10.62
N ILE A 287 -8.28 -12.50 -11.38
CA ILE A 287 -6.99 -12.31 -12.05
C ILE A 287 -7.18 -11.30 -13.20
N THR A 288 -6.44 -10.21 -13.14
CA THR A 288 -6.50 -9.14 -14.16
C THR A 288 -5.26 -9.09 -15.03
N SER A 289 -4.13 -9.64 -14.57
CA SER A 289 -2.91 -9.71 -15.39
C SER A 289 -1.96 -10.81 -14.93
N ILE A 290 -1.44 -11.56 -15.89
CA ILE A 290 -0.35 -12.53 -15.76
C ILE A 290 0.69 -12.16 -16.83
N PRO A 291 1.69 -11.29 -16.51
CA PRO A 291 2.68 -10.82 -17.48
C PRO A 291 3.74 -11.89 -17.78
N ASP A 292 3.94 -12.24 -19.05
CA ASP A 292 4.93 -13.26 -19.45
C ASP A 292 6.38 -12.73 -19.41
N VAL A 293 7.36 -13.65 -19.42
CA VAL A 293 8.80 -13.32 -19.44
C VAL A 293 9.19 -12.57 -20.71
N GLU A 294 8.69 -13.04 -21.86
CA GLU A 294 9.03 -12.54 -23.19
C GLU A 294 7.82 -11.92 -23.92
N GLY A 295 6.64 -11.95 -23.30
CA GLY A 295 5.43 -11.43 -23.92
C GLY A 295 5.48 -9.92 -24.02
N HIS A 296 5.52 -9.39 -25.24
CA HIS A 296 5.20 -7.99 -25.46
C HIS A 296 3.76 -7.75 -24.98
N PRO A 297 3.54 -6.83 -24.02
CA PRO A 297 2.18 -6.38 -23.70
C PRO A 297 1.46 -6.01 -25.00
N PHE A 298 0.16 -6.31 -25.10
CA PHE A 298 -0.62 -5.80 -26.22
C PHE A 298 -0.64 -4.26 -26.12
N PHE A 299 0.12 -3.59 -27.00
CA PHE A 299 0.17 -2.14 -27.08
C PHE A 299 -0.75 -1.70 -28.23
N PRO A 300 -2.02 -1.31 -27.94
CA PRO A 300 -2.96 -0.93 -29.00
C PRO A 300 -2.53 0.31 -29.80
N LEU A 301 -1.58 1.09 -29.28
CA LEU A 301 -1.04 2.32 -29.86
C LEU A 301 0.40 2.16 -30.41
N GLN A 302 0.91 0.92 -30.53
CA GLN A 302 2.16 0.72 -31.27
C GLN A 302 1.90 0.96 -32.75
N ASN A 303 2.55 1.98 -33.30
CA ASN A 303 2.51 2.31 -34.72
C ASN A 303 3.28 1.25 -35.50
N ASP A 304 2.62 0.16 -35.88
CA ASP A 304 3.11 -0.75 -36.91
C ASP A 304 3.21 0.03 -38.23
N ASN A 305 4.43 0.44 -38.60
CA ASN A 305 4.87 0.95 -39.90
C ASN A 305 3.73 1.53 -40.78
N ARG A 306 3.04 2.57 -40.30
CA ARG A 306 2.15 3.35 -41.17
C ARG A 306 3.06 4.17 -42.07
N ASP A 307 3.05 3.85 -43.36
CA ASP A 307 3.83 4.52 -44.40
C ASP A 307 3.89 6.04 -44.18
N ALA A 308 5.05 6.53 -43.76
CA ALA A 308 5.33 7.95 -43.48
C ALA A 308 5.35 8.84 -44.74
N SER A 309 4.77 8.36 -45.84
CA SER A 309 4.83 8.97 -47.17
C SER A 309 3.59 9.79 -47.52
N ASN A 310 2.59 9.89 -46.65
CA ASN A 310 1.41 10.74 -46.87
C ASN A 310 1.30 11.86 -45.83
N PRO A 311 1.78 13.09 -46.15
CA PRO A 311 1.81 14.22 -45.23
C PRO A 311 0.43 14.89 -45.20
N ASN A 312 -0.54 14.27 -44.54
CA ASN A 312 -1.69 15.01 -44.03
C ASN A 312 -1.34 15.49 -42.62
N ASP A 313 -1.35 16.80 -42.39
CA ASP A 313 -1.02 17.45 -41.10
C ASP A 313 -1.86 16.95 -39.90
N LEU A 314 -2.98 16.26 -40.15
CA LEU A 314 -3.77 15.59 -39.11
C LEU A 314 -3.09 14.31 -38.59
N LEU A 315 -2.40 13.56 -39.45
CA LEU A 315 -1.67 12.34 -39.09
C LEU A 315 -0.42 12.65 -38.26
N SER A 316 0.22 13.80 -38.47
CA SER A 316 1.39 14.22 -37.68
C SER A 316 1.01 14.63 -36.25
N ILE A 317 -0.17 15.25 -36.09
CA ILE A 317 -0.72 15.57 -34.76
C ILE A 317 -1.11 14.28 -34.03
N GLU A 318 -1.86 13.37 -34.67
CA GLU A 318 -2.23 12.08 -34.07
C GLU A 318 -1.00 11.26 -33.66
N THR A 319 0.02 11.18 -34.51
CA THR A 319 1.27 10.47 -34.19
C THR A 319 1.98 11.10 -32.98
N ALA A 320 2.03 12.43 -32.91
CA ALA A 320 2.62 13.14 -31.76
C ALA A 320 1.81 12.91 -30.47
N PHE A 321 0.48 12.85 -30.55
CA PHE A 321 -0.35 12.49 -29.40
C PHE A 321 -0.13 11.04 -28.97
N ASP A 322 -0.06 10.09 -29.91
CA ASP A 322 0.21 8.69 -29.62
C ASP A 322 1.58 8.49 -28.96
N GLU A 323 2.61 9.23 -29.40
CA GLU A 323 3.92 9.24 -28.74
C GLU A 323 3.83 9.75 -27.29
N VAL A 324 3.12 10.86 -27.06
CA VAL A 324 2.90 11.40 -25.72
C VAL A 324 2.11 10.41 -24.85
N PHE A 325 1.05 9.80 -25.39
CA PHE A 325 0.27 8.78 -24.69
C PHE A 325 1.12 7.55 -24.37
N ASN A 326 1.96 7.09 -25.28
CA ASN A 326 2.88 5.98 -25.04
C ASN A 326 3.87 6.29 -23.91
N VAL A 327 4.42 7.51 -23.85
CA VAL A 327 5.26 7.96 -22.73
C VAL A 327 4.48 7.96 -21.42
N LEU A 328 3.25 8.50 -21.41
CA LEU A 328 2.40 8.52 -20.22
C LEU A 328 2.01 7.11 -19.75
N VAL A 329 1.70 6.21 -20.68
CA VAL A 329 1.41 4.80 -20.39
C VAL A 329 2.64 4.11 -19.80
N ASN A 330 3.85 4.36 -20.31
CA ASN A 330 5.08 3.82 -19.75
C ASN A 330 5.34 4.33 -18.32
N ILE A 331 5.05 5.60 -18.03
CA ILE A 331 5.11 6.13 -16.66
C ILE A 331 4.04 5.46 -15.78
N GLU A 332 2.84 5.24 -16.32
CA GLU A 332 1.76 4.56 -15.60
C GLU A 332 2.12 3.08 -15.30
N GLN A 333 2.86 2.40 -16.18
CA GLN A 333 3.33 1.03 -15.95
C GLN A 333 4.21 0.93 -14.70
N ILE A 334 5.03 1.95 -14.40
CA ILE A 334 5.79 2.04 -13.14
C ILE A 334 4.85 1.93 -11.93
N GLY A 335 3.65 2.53 -12.01
CA GLY A 335 2.63 2.49 -10.96
C GLY A 335 1.68 1.30 -11.00
N ARG A 336 1.67 0.50 -12.07
CA ARG A 336 0.79 -0.68 -12.19
C ARG A 336 1.38 -1.94 -11.56
N PHE A 337 2.70 -1.98 -11.25
CA PHE A 337 3.41 -3.11 -10.61
C PHE A 337 3.19 -4.48 -11.28
N SER A 338 2.65 -4.50 -12.49
CA SER A 338 2.39 -5.70 -13.27
C SER A 338 3.63 -6.04 -14.09
N SER A 339 4.59 -6.66 -13.43
CA SER A 339 5.85 -7.13 -14.02
C SER A 339 6.01 -8.61 -13.73
N TYR A 340 6.56 -9.38 -14.67
CA TYR A 340 6.95 -10.76 -14.38
C TYR A 340 7.91 -10.79 -13.16
N PRO A 341 7.76 -11.74 -12.21
CA PRO A 341 6.81 -12.86 -12.20
C PRO A 341 5.50 -12.59 -11.44
N ASN A 342 5.21 -11.32 -11.09
CA ASN A 342 4.04 -10.95 -10.31
C ASN A 342 2.74 -11.21 -11.07
N VAL A 343 1.68 -11.51 -10.33
CA VAL A 343 0.31 -11.65 -10.85
C VAL A 343 -0.56 -10.59 -10.21
N THR A 344 -1.31 -9.86 -11.02
CA THR A 344 -2.19 -8.79 -10.55
C THR A 344 -3.62 -9.30 -10.44
N ILE A 345 -4.26 -9.01 -9.31
CA ILE A 345 -5.65 -9.34 -9.06
C ILE A 345 -6.46 -8.10 -8.71
N TYR A 346 -7.74 -8.14 -9.07
CA TYR A 346 -8.78 -7.29 -8.51
C TYR A 346 -9.34 -7.96 -7.25
N PRO A 347 -9.12 -7.43 -6.04
CA PRO A 347 -9.50 -8.08 -4.81
C PRO A 347 -11.00 -7.96 -4.55
N LEU A 348 -11.65 -9.08 -4.21
CA LEU A 348 -13.03 -9.11 -3.71
C LEU A 348 -13.05 -9.03 -2.20
N ALA A 349 -12.21 -9.82 -1.52
CA ALA A 349 -12.09 -9.80 -0.07
C ALA A 349 -10.64 -10.02 0.38
N LEU A 350 -10.27 -9.37 1.49
CA LEU A 350 -9.07 -9.64 2.28
C LEU A 350 -9.52 -10.03 3.67
N TYR A 351 -9.00 -11.13 4.19
CA TYR A 351 -9.34 -11.59 5.52
C TYR A 351 -8.16 -12.30 6.17
N ARG A 352 -8.22 -12.39 7.49
CA ARG A 352 -7.34 -13.25 8.27
C ARG A 352 -8.08 -14.53 8.63
N THR A 353 -7.44 -15.66 8.37
CA THR A 353 -7.93 -16.96 8.83
C THR A 353 -7.42 -17.22 10.24
N ILE A 354 -8.33 -17.43 11.19
CA ILE A 354 -8.03 -17.77 12.59
C ILE A 354 -8.51 -19.20 12.82
N GLN A 355 -7.56 -20.09 13.06
CA GLN A 355 -7.86 -21.46 13.49
C GLN A 355 -7.99 -21.46 15.01
N GLY A 356 -9.21 -21.69 15.50
CA GLY A 356 -9.44 -22.00 16.90
C GLY A 356 -9.03 -23.45 17.16
N LYS A 357 -8.07 -23.65 18.08
CA LYS A 357 -7.92 -24.96 18.72
C LYS A 357 -8.94 -25.00 19.86
N ASP A 358 -9.94 -25.87 19.74
CA ASP A 358 -10.78 -26.24 20.87
C ASP A 358 -9.99 -27.01 21.94
#